data_AF-A0A8S9Y3Y0-F1
#
_entry.id   AF-A0A8S9Y3Y0-F1
#
_cell.length_a   1.000
_cell.length_b   1.000
_cell.length_c   1.000
_cell.angle_alpha   90.00
_cell.angle_beta   90.00
_cell.angle_gamma   90.00
#
_symmetry.space_group_name_H-M   'P 1'
#
loop_
_entity.id
_entity.type
_entity.pdbx_description
1 polymer ?
#
loop_
_entity_poly.entity_id
_entity_poly.type
_entity_poly.pdbx_seq_one_letter_code
_entity_poly.pdbx_strand_id
1 'polypeptide(L)'
;MAAGVPVYRTDQKRGEFVITFPRAYHAGFNQGFNFAEACNFAPADWLVIGRECISHYSQLGRTCVFSHDELVCKMAIIFDTLERDMGLVLVKDLSLMVEAERLRRTRALKLGVGNAVHVDFEKLPDDERQCCVCNTTVFLSAVACPCDYTRLVCLDHITKLCSCDSSNYIMKYQLKLDILQNLLVVISSKLCGFDNWTSRVEEALHGKKEKKVSLRKLTELLVEAKEKEFPQSELVELLEYHVRRCIECSALSKALVANCSKKDNPSKITVDDLEMFYQEIEKLPCSISEEAAVKDILDKARKFQTCARRVLSMKDVHKARVLSCCKMGQSLNLDLPEMQELEKKMMEFDWVEKVELP
;
A
#
# COMPACT_ATOMS: atom_id res chain seq x y z
N MET A 1 -16.34 -34.04 -23.14
CA MET A 1 -15.50 -33.73 -24.32
C MET A 1 -16.27 -33.83 -25.64
N ALA A 2 -17.03 -34.90 -25.90
CA ALA A 2 -17.77 -35.06 -27.17
C ALA A 2 -18.76 -33.90 -27.48
N ALA A 3 -19.30 -33.23 -26.45
CA ALA A 3 -20.15 -32.06 -26.60
C ALA A 3 -19.38 -30.71 -26.63
N GLY A 4 -18.06 -30.71 -26.83
CA GLY A 4 -17.24 -29.48 -26.89
C GLY A 4 -16.97 -28.80 -25.55
N VAL A 5 -17.48 -29.32 -24.44
CA VAL A 5 -17.20 -28.78 -23.09
C VAL A 5 -15.76 -29.14 -22.68
N PRO A 6 -14.92 -28.14 -22.31
CA PRO A 6 -13.57 -28.39 -21.83
C PRO A 6 -13.62 -29.10 -20.47
N VAL A 7 -12.91 -30.22 -20.36
CA VAL A 7 -12.86 -31.03 -19.14
C VAL A 7 -11.40 -31.31 -18.80
N TYR A 8 -11.02 -31.00 -17.57
CA TYR A 8 -9.69 -31.23 -17.02
C TYR A 8 -9.80 -32.20 -15.83
N ARG A 9 -8.70 -32.88 -15.48
CA ARG A 9 -8.63 -33.78 -14.32
C ARG A 9 -7.28 -33.66 -13.62
N THR A 10 -7.27 -33.98 -12.33
CA THR A 10 -6.06 -34.17 -11.52
C THR A 10 -6.30 -35.26 -10.48
N ASP A 11 -5.23 -35.89 -10.01
CA ASP A 11 -5.29 -36.88 -8.93
C ASP A 11 -4.67 -36.25 -7.67
N GLN A 12 -5.50 -35.61 -6.83
CA GLN A 12 -5.04 -34.98 -5.59
C GLN A 12 -4.38 -36.00 -4.64
N LYS A 13 -3.15 -35.71 -4.22
CA LYS A 13 -2.39 -36.50 -3.24
C LYS A 13 -2.43 -35.85 -1.86
N ARG A 14 -1.93 -36.59 -0.86
CA ARG A 14 -1.82 -36.10 0.52
C ARG A 14 -0.96 -34.83 0.57
N GLY A 15 -1.42 -33.83 1.32
CA GLY A 15 -0.73 -32.55 1.45
C GLY A 15 -0.88 -31.60 0.26
N GLU A 16 -1.66 -31.96 -0.77
CA GLU A 16 -1.94 -31.09 -1.91
C GLU A 16 -3.27 -30.35 -1.74
N PHE A 17 -3.32 -29.11 -2.23
CA PHE A 17 -4.53 -28.31 -2.32
C PHE A 17 -5.14 -28.40 -3.72
N VAL A 18 -6.47 -28.38 -3.79
CA VAL A 18 -7.23 -28.19 -5.02
C VAL A 18 -8.06 -26.92 -4.84
N ILE A 19 -7.88 -25.96 -5.75
CA ILE A 19 -8.62 -24.69 -5.75
C ILE A 19 -9.66 -24.73 -6.86
N THR A 20 -10.93 -24.55 -6.49
CA THR A 20 -12.05 -24.43 -7.44
C THR A 20 -12.41 -22.98 -7.66
N PHE A 21 -12.24 -22.49 -8.88
CA PHE A 21 -12.55 -21.11 -9.24
C PHE A 21 -14.07 -20.86 -9.32
N PRO A 22 -14.52 -19.60 -9.23
CA PRO A 22 -15.95 -19.27 -9.29
C PRO A 22 -16.61 -19.82 -10.57
N ARG A 23 -17.79 -20.43 -10.42
CA ARG A 23 -18.56 -21.05 -11.52
C ARG A 23 -17.85 -22.21 -12.24
N ALA A 24 -16.75 -22.73 -11.69
CA ALA A 24 -16.11 -23.95 -12.18
C ALA A 24 -16.86 -25.19 -11.69
N TYR A 25 -17.60 -25.83 -12.61
CA TYR A 25 -18.22 -27.13 -12.35
C TYR A 25 -17.13 -28.17 -12.07
N HIS A 26 -17.30 -28.95 -11.00
CA HIS A 26 -16.37 -29.99 -10.60
C HIS A 26 -17.12 -31.21 -10.10
N ALA A 27 -16.50 -32.38 -10.30
CA ALA A 27 -16.95 -33.66 -9.79
C ALA A 27 -15.72 -34.53 -9.57
N GLY A 28 -15.81 -35.52 -8.69
CA GLY A 28 -14.71 -36.41 -8.38
C GLY A 28 -15.18 -37.67 -7.66
N PHE A 29 -14.25 -38.61 -7.51
CA PHE A 29 -14.43 -39.80 -6.69
C PHE A 29 -13.11 -40.13 -5.99
N ASN A 30 -13.20 -40.83 -4.86
CA ASN A 30 -12.03 -41.23 -4.09
C ASN A 30 -11.48 -42.57 -4.61
N GLN A 31 -10.16 -42.65 -4.77
CA GLN A 31 -9.49 -43.90 -5.17
C GLN A 31 -9.43 -44.93 -4.04
N GLY A 32 -9.60 -44.51 -2.79
CA GLY A 32 -9.54 -45.36 -1.60
C GLY A 32 -9.90 -44.57 -0.35
N PHE A 33 -9.63 -45.16 0.82
CA PHE A 33 -9.87 -44.51 2.10
C PHE A 33 -9.01 -43.26 2.26
N ASN A 34 -9.65 -42.12 2.56
CA ASN A 34 -8.99 -40.85 2.79
C ASN A 34 -9.78 -39.96 3.75
N PHE A 35 -9.21 -38.80 4.07
CA PHE A 35 -9.84 -37.72 4.81
C PHE A 35 -9.47 -36.40 4.13
N ALA A 36 -10.44 -35.53 3.90
CA ALA A 36 -10.26 -34.23 3.25
C ALA A 36 -11.13 -33.18 3.96
N GLU A 37 -10.67 -31.94 3.91
CA GLU A 37 -11.37 -30.76 4.42
C GLU A 37 -11.48 -29.72 3.30
N ALA A 38 -12.58 -28.98 3.27
CA ALA A 38 -12.84 -27.97 2.25
C ALA A 38 -13.57 -26.76 2.85
N CYS A 39 -13.27 -25.58 2.33
CA CYS A 39 -13.96 -24.35 2.66
C CYS A 39 -14.20 -23.50 1.40
N ASN A 40 -15.23 -22.64 1.47
CA ASN A 40 -15.47 -21.62 0.45
C ASN A 40 -14.86 -20.30 0.92
N PHE A 41 -14.32 -19.52 -0.01
CA PHE A 41 -13.78 -18.19 0.24
C PHE A 41 -14.10 -17.26 -0.93
N ALA A 42 -14.04 -15.95 -0.69
CA ALA A 42 -14.45 -14.91 -1.64
C ALA A 42 -13.38 -13.81 -1.72
N PRO A 43 -12.41 -13.91 -2.66
CA PRO A 43 -11.44 -12.85 -2.92
C PRO A 43 -12.08 -11.60 -3.54
N ALA A 44 -11.33 -10.50 -3.68
CA ALA A 44 -11.86 -9.21 -4.18
C ALA A 44 -12.57 -9.33 -5.53
N ASP A 45 -11.98 -10.04 -6.48
CA ASP A 45 -12.51 -10.28 -7.81
C ASP A 45 -13.82 -11.10 -7.82
N TRP A 46 -14.10 -11.86 -6.77
CA TRP A 46 -15.36 -12.59 -6.62
C TRP A 46 -16.57 -11.68 -6.49
N LEU A 47 -16.43 -10.47 -5.95
CA LEU A 47 -17.58 -9.60 -5.64
C LEU A 47 -18.46 -9.34 -6.87
N VAL A 48 -17.83 -9.10 -8.03
CA VAL A 48 -18.52 -8.90 -9.31
C VAL A 48 -19.30 -10.15 -9.72
N ILE A 49 -18.68 -11.33 -9.59
CA ILE A 49 -19.29 -12.62 -9.92
C ILE A 49 -20.45 -12.91 -8.96
N GLY A 50 -20.32 -12.54 -7.68
CA GLY A 50 -21.36 -12.62 -6.67
C GLY A 50 -22.62 -11.86 -7.09
N ARG A 51 -22.48 -10.61 -7.55
CA ARG A 51 -23.62 -9.80 -8.01
C ARG A 51 -24.31 -10.39 -9.24
N GLU A 52 -23.55 -10.90 -10.20
CA GLU A 52 -24.09 -11.62 -11.36
C GLU A 52 -24.84 -12.89 -10.94
N CYS A 53 -24.29 -13.62 -9.97
CA CYS A 53 -24.89 -14.83 -9.42
C CYS A 53 -26.27 -14.55 -8.80
N ILE A 54 -26.42 -13.48 -8.02
CA ILE A 54 -27.73 -13.09 -7.46
C ILE A 54 -28.74 -12.77 -8.56
N SER A 55 -28.30 -12.07 -9.61
CA SER A 55 -29.16 -11.76 -10.76
C SER A 55 -29.63 -13.05 -11.46
N HIS A 56 -28.74 -14.02 -11.61
CA HIS A 56 -29.07 -15.32 -12.19
C HIS A 56 -29.98 -16.16 -11.28
N TYR A 57 -29.75 -16.15 -9.97
CA TYR A 57 -30.59 -16.87 -9.00
C TYR A 57 -32.02 -16.34 -8.98
N SER A 58 -32.18 -15.02 -9.06
CA SER A 58 -33.49 -14.39 -9.16
C SER A 58 -34.30 -14.87 -10.37
N GLN A 59 -33.64 -15.04 -11.53
CA GLN A 59 -34.28 -15.57 -12.75
C GLN A 59 -34.73 -17.02 -12.61
N LEU A 60 -34.01 -17.81 -11.81
CA LEU A 60 -34.29 -19.24 -11.57
C LEU A 60 -35.23 -19.48 -10.37
N GLY A 61 -35.57 -18.43 -9.60
CA GLY A 61 -36.28 -18.59 -8.33
C GLY A 61 -35.48 -19.34 -7.28
N ARG A 62 -34.13 -19.25 -7.32
CA ARG A 62 -33.25 -19.95 -6.38
C ARG A 62 -33.01 -19.12 -5.13
N THR A 63 -33.19 -19.73 -3.96
CA THR A 63 -32.91 -19.10 -2.66
C THR A 63 -31.44 -18.72 -2.52
N CYS A 64 -31.20 -17.52 -1.97
CA CYS A 64 -29.87 -17.03 -1.67
C CYS A 64 -29.43 -17.50 -0.27
N VAL A 65 -28.13 -17.78 -0.09
CA VAL A 65 -27.58 -18.17 1.23
C VAL A 65 -27.33 -16.95 2.13
N PHE A 66 -27.16 -15.78 1.52
CA PHE A 66 -27.06 -14.49 2.18
C PHE A 66 -27.41 -13.37 1.19
N SER A 67 -27.61 -12.15 1.68
CA SER A 67 -27.80 -10.97 0.85
C SER A 67 -26.47 -10.36 0.41
N HIS A 68 -26.23 -10.30 -0.90
CA HIS A 68 -25.03 -9.67 -1.45
C HIS A 68 -25.01 -8.16 -1.22
N ASP A 69 -26.16 -7.49 -1.31
CA ASP A 69 -26.26 -6.05 -1.03
C ASP A 69 -25.98 -5.74 0.45
N GLU A 70 -26.35 -6.66 1.36
CA GLU A 70 -26.01 -6.55 2.79
C GLU A 70 -24.49 -6.61 3.00
N LEU A 71 -23.82 -7.60 2.40
CA LEU A 71 -22.36 -7.73 2.42
C LEU A 71 -21.68 -6.43 1.95
N VAL A 72 -22.09 -5.89 0.81
CA VAL A 72 -21.54 -4.66 0.23
C VAL A 72 -21.73 -3.47 1.14
N CYS A 73 -22.91 -3.32 1.76
CA CYS A 73 -23.17 -2.25 2.72
C CYS A 73 -22.31 -2.40 3.99
N LYS A 74 -22.15 -3.62 4.51
CA LYS A 74 -21.31 -3.88 5.67
C LYS A 74 -19.83 -3.58 5.38
N MET A 75 -19.33 -4.00 4.22
CA MET A 75 -17.98 -3.65 3.75
C MET A 75 -17.79 -2.14 3.64
N ALA A 76 -18.77 -1.41 3.11
CA ALA A 76 -18.71 0.04 3.02
C ALA A 76 -18.65 0.74 4.40
N ILE A 77 -19.29 0.17 5.43
CA ILE A 77 -19.24 0.69 6.80
C ILE A 77 -17.86 0.49 7.42
N ILE A 78 -17.22 -0.65 7.18
CA ILE A 78 -15.88 -0.98 7.70
C ILE A 78 -14.76 -0.63 6.71
N PHE A 79 -15.01 0.26 5.75
CA PHE A 79 -14.08 0.53 4.64
C PHE A 79 -12.64 0.84 5.10
N ASP A 80 -12.50 1.52 6.24
CA ASP A 80 -11.20 1.92 6.79
C ASP A 80 -10.33 0.73 7.23
N THR A 81 -10.91 -0.46 7.39
CA THR A 81 -10.17 -1.70 7.70
C THR A 81 -9.92 -2.56 6.47
N LEU A 82 -10.37 -2.16 5.28
CA LEU A 82 -10.24 -2.94 4.07
C LEU A 82 -8.94 -2.61 3.33
N GLU A 83 -8.37 -3.63 2.70
CA GLU A 83 -7.26 -3.46 1.77
C GLU A 83 -7.70 -2.65 0.55
N ARG A 84 -6.76 -1.92 -0.06
CA ARG A 84 -7.00 -1.04 -1.20
C ARG A 84 -7.71 -1.75 -2.35
N ASP A 85 -7.24 -2.94 -2.74
CA ASP A 85 -7.78 -3.65 -3.89
C ASP A 85 -9.22 -4.11 -3.66
N MET A 86 -9.55 -4.51 -2.42
CA MET A 86 -10.92 -4.75 -2.01
C MET A 86 -11.75 -3.46 -2.06
N GLY A 87 -11.19 -2.32 -1.64
CA GLY A 87 -11.82 -1.00 -1.74
C GLY A 87 -12.19 -0.59 -3.16
N LEU A 88 -11.31 -0.83 -4.14
CA LEU A 88 -11.56 -0.52 -5.55
C LEU A 88 -12.73 -1.33 -6.11
N VAL A 89 -12.76 -2.63 -5.85
CA VAL A 89 -13.85 -3.49 -6.32
C VAL A 89 -15.15 -3.15 -5.60
N LEU A 90 -15.08 -2.84 -4.29
CA LEU A 90 -16.22 -2.39 -3.50
C LEU A 90 -16.86 -1.12 -4.08
N VAL A 91 -16.08 -0.10 -4.43
CA VAL A 91 -16.63 1.14 -5.00
C VAL A 91 -17.35 0.90 -6.32
N LYS A 92 -16.77 0.06 -7.18
CA LYS A 92 -17.42 -0.32 -8.44
C LYS A 92 -18.76 -1.00 -8.19
N ASP A 93 -18.79 -1.96 -7.27
CA ASP A 93 -20.00 -2.72 -6.96
C ASP A 93 -21.06 -1.86 -6.24
N LEU A 94 -20.64 -1.08 -5.24
CA LEU A 94 -21.46 -0.12 -4.52
C LEU A 94 -22.09 0.90 -5.48
N SER A 95 -21.34 1.42 -6.45
CA SER A 95 -21.85 2.34 -7.46
C SER A 95 -22.99 1.71 -8.28
N LEU A 96 -22.81 0.47 -8.75
CA LEU A 96 -23.85 -0.27 -9.47
C LEU A 96 -25.08 -0.51 -8.59
N MET A 97 -24.87 -0.86 -7.33
CA MET A 97 -25.93 -1.11 -6.36
C MET A 97 -26.77 0.14 -6.09
N VAL A 98 -26.12 1.29 -5.83
CA VAL A 98 -26.80 2.57 -5.57
C VAL A 98 -27.62 3.02 -6.76
N GLU A 99 -27.05 2.93 -7.97
CA GLU A 99 -27.76 3.33 -9.19
C GLU A 99 -28.95 2.41 -9.48
N ALA A 100 -28.77 1.09 -9.35
CA ALA A 100 -29.86 0.13 -9.52
C ALA A 100 -30.99 0.38 -8.51
N GLU A 101 -30.67 0.61 -7.24
CA GLU A 101 -31.65 0.90 -6.20
C GLU A 101 -32.39 2.22 -6.47
N ARG A 102 -31.68 3.27 -6.90
CA ARG A 102 -32.27 4.55 -7.29
C ARG A 102 -33.29 4.38 -8.41
N LEU A 103 -32.95 3.62 -9.45
CA LEU A 103 -33.84 3.34 -10.57
C LEU A 103 -35.07 2.53 -10.13
N ARG A 104 -34.87 1.48 -9.31
CA ARG A 104 -35.97 0.64 -8.81
C ARG A 104 -36.93 1.43 -7.91
N ARG A 105 -36.44 2.26 -6.98
CA ARG A 105 -37.28 3.12 -6.13
C ARG A 105 -38.03 4.17 -6.94
N THR A 106 -37.37 4.77 -7.95
CA THR A 106 -38.03 5.70 -8.88
C THR A 106 -39.17 5.01 -9.65
N ARG A 107 -38.96 3.77 -10.09
CA ARG A 107 -40.00 2.97 -10.75
C ARG A 107 -41.15 2.66 -9.79
N ALA A 108 -40.86 2.29 -8.53
CA ALA A 108 -41.88 2.03 -7.52
C ALA A 108 -42.78 3.26 -7.27
N LEU A 109 -42.17 4.45 -7.14
CA LEU A 109 -42.89 5.71 -7.02
C LEU A 109 -43.78 6.00 -8.24
N LYS A 110 -43.26 5.80 -9.45
CA LYS A 110 -44.03 5.96 -10.71
C LYS A 110 -45.20 4.99 -10.82
N LEU A 111 -45.09 3.81 -10.22
CA LEU A 111 -46.17 2.83 -10.14
C LEU A 111 -47.22 3.20 -9.07
N GLY A 112 -47.02 4.23 -8.27
CA GLY A 112 -47.98 4.69 -7.27
C GLY A 112 -47.65 4.28 -5.83
N VAL A 113 -46.53 3.61 -5.57
CA VAL A 113 -46.11 3.22 -4.21
C VAL A 113 -45.63 4.46 -3.45
N GLY A 114 -46.55 5.20 -2.82
CA GLY A 114 -46.26 6.45 -2.12
C GLY A 114 -45.83 6.30 -0.67
N ASN A 115 -46.25 5.22 0.00
CA ASN A 115 -45.96 5.00 1.41
C ASN A 115 -44.61 4.28 1.57
N ALA A 116 -43.77 4.75 2.50
CA ALA A 116 -42.49 4.14 2.78
C ALA A 116 -42.19 4.10 4.29
N VAL A 117 -41.65 2.98 4.76
CA VAL A 117 -41.30 2.76 6.17
C VAL A 117 -39.91 2.16 6.30
N HIS A 118 -39.18 2.58 7.33
CA HIS A 118 -37.88 2.01 7.64
C HIS A 118 -38.04 0.64 8.30
N VAL A 119 -37.20 -0.33 7.91
CA VAL A 119 -37.17 -1.69 8.46
C VAL A 119 -35.72 -2.16 8.58
N ASP A 120 -35.37 -2.72 9.73
CA ASP A 120 -34.08 -3.37 9.96
C ASP A 120 -34.09 -4.81 9.40
N PHE A 121 -33.92 -4.96 8.10
CA PHE A 121 -33.84 -6.25 7.42
C PHE A 121 -32.74 -7.16 7.98
N GLU A 122 -31.63 -6.62 8.48
CA GLU A 122 -30.55 -7.41 9.10
C GLU A 122 -30.98 -8.17 10.38
N LYS A 123 -32.04 -7.69 11.05
CA LYS A 123 -32.57 -8.33 12.27
C LYS A 123 -33.63 -9.39 11.96
N LEU A 124 -34.09 -9.43 10.71
CA LEU A 124 -35.09 -10.40 10.27
C LEU A 124 -34.39 -11.69 9.82
N PRO A 125 -34.95 -12.87 10.15
CA PRO A 125 -34.55 -14.13 9.56
C PRO A 125 -34.62 -14.07 8.02
N ASP A 126 -33.72 -14.81 7.34
CA ASP A 126 -33.62 -14.78 5.88
C ASP A 126 -34.91 -15.23 5.18
N ASP A 127 -35.64 -16.17 5.75
CA ASP A 127 -36.93 -16.66 5.27
C ASP A 127 -38.05 -15.61 5.36
N GLU A 128 -38.03 -14.72 6.36
CA GLU A 128 -39.02 -13.64 6.52
C GLU A 128 -38.77 -12.45 5.59
N ARG A 129 -37.56 -12.35 5.02
CA ARG A 129 -37.14 -11.27 4.12
C ARG A 129 -36.88 -11.74 2.69
N GLN A 130 -37.52 -12.83 2.26
CA GLN A 130 -37.45 -13.31 0.88
C GLN A 130 -38.56 -12.73 0.01
N CYS A 131 -38.22 -12.41 -1.25
CA CYS A 131 -39.24 -12.13 -2.25
C CYS A 131 -40.02 -13.41 -2.57
N CYS A 132 -41.35 -13.38 -2.43
CA CYS A 132 -42.22 -14.53 -2.70
C CYS A 132 -42.31 -14.94 -4.19
N VAL A 133 -41.60 -14.26 -5.10
CA VAL A 133 -41.59 -14.56 -6.54
C VAL A 133 -40.24 -15.15 -6.98
N CYS A 134 -39.13 -14.55 -6.56
CA CYS A 134 -37.79 -14.93 -7.02
C CYS A 134 -36.88 -15.50 -5.93
N ASN A 135 -37.38 -15.60 -4.69
CA ASN A 135 -36.63 -16.09 -3.52
C ASN A 135 -35.34 -15.33 -3.21
N THR A 136 -35.19 -14.12 -3.75
CA THR A 136 -34.09 -13.21 -3.39
C THR A 136 -34.32 -12.70 -1.97
N THR A 137 -33.33 -12.89 -1.10
CA THR A 137 -33.26 -12.26 0.23
C THR A 137 -33.08 -10.76 0.05
N VAL A 138 -34.09 -9.96 0.38
CA VAL A 138 -34.06 -8.50 0.22
C VAL A 138 -33.30 -7.85 1.38
N PHE A 139 -32.63 -6.73 1.08
CA PHE A 139 -31.94 -5.93 2.08
C PHE A 139 -32.17 -4.43 1.91
N LEU A 140 -31.94 -3.88 0.72
CA LEU A 140 -32.07 -2.42 0.52
C LEU A 140 -33.52 -1.96 0.61
N SER A 141 -34.40 -2.64 -0.11
CA SER A 141 -35.82 -2.34 -0.13
C SER A 141 -36.68 -3.51 -0.63
N ALA A 142 -37.94 -3.48 -0.22
CA ALA A 142 -38.98 -4.40 -0.66
C ALA A 142 -40.36 -3.72 -0.58
N VAL A 143 -41.38 -4.37 -1.12
CA VAL A 143 -42.77 -3.90 -1.06
C VAL A 143 -43.64 -4.94 -0.38
N ALA A 144 -44.49 -4.48 0.52
CA ALA A 144 -45.53 -5.25 1.17
C ALA A 144 -46.88 -4.52 1.04
N CYS A 145 -47.98 -5.25 1.24
CA CYS A 145 -49.33 -4.68 1.22
C CYS A 145 -50.06 -5.06 2.51
N PRO A 146 -50.84 -4.14 3.12
CA PRO A 146 -51.65 -4.47 4.30
C PRO A 146 -52.70 -5.56 4.09
N CYS A 147 -53.03 -5.93 2.84
CA CYS A 147 -53.96 -7.01 2.56
C CYS A 147 -53.42 -8.39 2.95
N ASP A 148 -52.10 -8.56 2.97
CA ASP A 148 -51.42 -9.81 3.31
C ASP A 148 -50.02 -9.52 3.86
N TYR A 149 -49.90 -9.53 5.19
CA TYR A 149 -48.65 -9.27 5.88
C TYR A 149 -47.60 -10.37 5.72
N THR A 150 -47.98 -11.55 5.21
CA THR A 150 -47.06 -12.68 5.00
C THR A 150 -46.30 -12.53 3.69
N ARG A 151 -46.74 -11.67 2.78
CA ARG A 151 -46.16 -11.50 1.45
C ARG A 151 -45.24 -10.29 1.36
N LEU A 152 -44.07 -10.55 0.80
CA LEU A 152 -43.04 -9.56 0.53
C LEU A 152 -42.50 -9.77 -0.89
N VAL A 153 -42.31 -8.68 -1.64
CA VAL A 153 -41.67 -8.74 -2.96
C VAL A 153 -40.51 -7.76 -3.07
N CYS A 154 -39.47 -8.13 -3.83
CA CYS A 154 -38.44 -7.17 -4.24
C CYS A 154 -39.04 -6.13 -5.20
N LEU A 155 -38.34 -5.01 -5.39
CA LEU A 155 -38.84 -3.92 -6.24
C LEU A 155 -39.04 -4.33 -7.72
N ASP A 156 -38.37 -5.38 -8.19
CA ASP A 156 -38.56 -5.94 -9.55
C ASP A 156 -39.87 -6.73 -9.72
N HIS A 157 -40.52 -7.11 -8.63
CA HIS A 157 -41.73 -7.92 -8.64
C HIS A 157 -42.95 -7.23 -8.01
N ILE A 158 -42.95 -5.90 -7.96
CA ILE A 158 -44.05 -5.07 -7.41
C ILE A 158 -45.41 -5.46 -7.99
N THR A 159 -45.47 -5.65 -9.31
CA THR A 159 -46.72 -6.00 -10.02
C THR A 159 -47.23 -7.40 -9.72
N LYS A 160 -46.45 -8.24 -9.03
CA LYS A 160 -46.80 -9.62 -8.66
C LYS A 160 -47.11 -9.78 -7.16
N LEU A 161 -47.19 -8.68 -6.40
CA LEU A 161 -47.46 -8.71 -4.97
C LEU A 161 -48.90 -9.17 -4.66
N CYS A 162 -49.90 -8.45 -5.13
CA CYS A 162 -51.31 -8.80 -5.02
C CYS A 162 -52.13 -8.03 -6.07
N SER A 163 -53.46 -8.11 -6.00
CA SER A 163 -54.40 -7.41 -6.89
C SER A 163 -54.85 -6.04 -6.39
N CYS A 164 -54.35 -5.57 -5.24
CA CYS A 164 -54.68 -4.25 -4.72
C CYS A 164 -54.03 -3.14 -5.56
N ASP A 165 -54.61 -1.94 -5.50
CA ASP A 165 -54.00 -0.76 -6.11
C ASP A 165 -52.66 -0.44 -5.43
N SER A 166 -51.65 -0.14 -6.24
CA SER A 166 -50.27 0.12 -5.80
C SER A 166 -50.13 1.34 -4.88
N SER A 167 -51.13 2.24 -4.84
CA SER A 167 -51.21 3.30 -3.82
C SER A 167 -51.31 2.78 -2.39
N ASN A 168 -51.84 1.56 -2.20
CA ASN A 168 -51.94 0.91 -0.89
C ASN A 168 -50.66 0.15 -0.51
N TYR A 169 -49.69 0.06 -1.41
CA TYR A 169 -48.43 -0.63 -1.14
C TYR A 169 -47.53 0.21 -0.24
N ILE A 170 -46.74 -0.47 0.57
CA ILE A 170 -45.78 0.14 1.48
C ILE A 170 -44.39 -0.36 1.08
N MET A 171 -43.52 0.57 0.69
CA MET A 171 -42.11 0.30 0.47
C MET A 171 -41.38 0.22 1.83
N LYS A 172 -40.85 -0.95 2.16
CA LYS A 172 -39.95 -1.15 3.30
C LYS A 172 -38.52 -0.87 2.84
N TYR A 173 -37.73 -0.09 3.57
CA TYR A 173 -36.33 0.21 3.22
C TYR A 173 -35.38 0.14 4.43
N GLN A 174 -34.16 -0.35 4.22
CA GLN A 174 -33.09 -0.33 5.24
C GLN A 174 -32.41 1.04 5.29
N LEU A 175 -31.90 1.47 4.14
CA LEU A 175 -31.09 2.69 4.03
C LEU A 175 -31.80 3.69 3.13
N LYS A 176 -31.69 4.96 3.49
CA LYS A 176 -32.09 6.07 2.61
C LYS A 176 -31.06 6.20 1.47
N LEU A 177 -31.52 6.70 0.32
CA LEU A 177 -30.66 6.83 -0.87
C LEU A 177 -29.52 7.84 -0.68
N ASP A 178 -29.74 8.91 0.09
CA ASP A 178 -28.74 9.91 0.43
C ASP A 178 -27.60 9.32 1.27
N ILE A 179 -27.91 8.43 2.23
CA ILE A 179 -26.89 7.72 3.03
C ILE A 179 -26.01 6.87 2.11
N LEU A 180 -26.62 6.11 1.20
CA LEU A 180 -25.89 5.26 0.25
C LEU A 180 -24.99 6.08 -0.69
N GLN A 181 -25.50 7.21 -1.19
CA GLN A 181 -24.71 8.13 -2.04
C GLN A 181 -23.56 8.76 -1.26
N ASN A 182 -23.79 9.17 -0.02
CA ASN A 182 -22.74 9.73 0.84
C ASN A 182 -21.63 8.71 1.11
N LEU A 183 -21.98 7.45 1.41
CA LEU A 183 -21.00 6.37 1.56
C LEU A 183 -20.15 6.22 0.29
N LEU A 184 -20.79 6.17 -0.89
CA LEU A 184 -20.08 6.07 -2.16
C LEU A 184 -19.11 7.25 -2.39
N VAL A 185 -19.55 8.49 -2.13
CA VAL A 185 -18.73 9.69 -2.30
C VAL A 185 -17.53 9.70 -1.35
N VAL A 186 -17.75 9.39 -0.07
CA VAL A 186 -16.69 9.37 0.94
C VAL A 186 -15.64 8.32 0.59
N ILE A 187 -16.06 7.09 0.27
CA ILE A 187 -15.15 6.00 -0.07
C ILE A 187 -14.37 6.32 -1.35
N SER A 188 -15.05 6.81 -2.39
CA SER A 188 -14.40 7.20 -3.64
C SER A 188 -13.38 8.32 -3.45
N SER A 189 -13.68 9.30 -2.59
CA SER A 189 -12.76 10.39 -2.26
C SER A 189 -11.53 9.88 -1.50
N LYS A 190 -11.69 8.94 -0.56
CA LYS A 190 -10.57 8.31 0.15
C LYS A 190 -9.66 7.53 -0.81
N LEU A 191 -10.22 6.71 -1.70
CA LEU A 191 -9.43 5.97 -2.70
C LEU A 191 -8.70 6.88 -3.67
N CYS A 192 -9.35 7.93 -4.18
CA CYS A 192 -8.70 8.93 -5.03
C CYS A 192 -7.57 9.66 -4.28
N GLY A 193 -7.80 9.98 -3.01
CA GLY A 193 -6.77 10.54 -2.12
C GLY A 193 -5.56 9.61 -1.98
N PHE A 194 -5.81 8.30 -1.83
CA PHE A 194 -4.77 7.28 -1.75
C PHE A 194 -4.01 7.13 -3.07
N ASP A 195 -4.67 7.11 -4.23
CA ASP A 195 -4.01 6.99 -5.55
C ASP A 195 -3.14 8.20 -5.88
N ASN A 196 -3.63 9.41 -5.57
CA ASN A 196 -2.85 10.63 -5.73
C ASN A 196 -1.64 10.66 -4.78
N TRP A 197 -1.83 10.23 -3.53
CA TRP A 197 -0.73 10.10 -2.58
C TRP A 197 0.30 9.06 -3.04
N THR A 198 -0.15 7.89 -3.50
CA THR A 198 0.68 6.80 -4.02
C THR A 198 1.56 7.30 -5.17
N SER A 199 0.96 7.98 -6.14
CA SER A 199 1.70 8.55 -7.28
C SER A 199 2.78 9.55 -6.83
N ARG A 200 2.48 10.38 -5.83
CA ARG A 200 3.42 11.35 -5.25
C ARG A 200 4.55 10.68 -4.46
N VAL A 201 4.26 9.56 -3.77
CA VAL A 201 5.28 8.77 -3.06
C VAL A 201 6.19 8.06 -4.05
N GLU A 202 5.62 7.42 -5.08
CA GLU A 202 6.42 6.77 -6.12
C GLU A 202 7.32 7.76 -6.85
N GLU A 203 6.81 8.94 -7.21
CA GLU A 203 7.61 10.01 -7.79
C GLU A 203 8.71 10.50 -6.83
N ALA A 204 8.41 10.61 -5.52
CA ALA A 204 9.37 11.04 -4.52
C ALA A 204 10.48 9.99 -4.24
N LEU A 205 10.15 8.70 -4.29
CA LEU A 205 11.08 7.61 -4.03
C LEU A 205 11.90 7.22 -5.27
N HIS A 206 11.29 7.22 -6.45
CA HIS A 206 11.88 6.74 -7.70
C HIS A 206 12.14 7.85 -8.73
N GLY A 207 11.97 9.11 -8.32
CA GLY A 207 12.23 10.28 -9.16
C GLY A 207 13.64 10.30 -9.74
N LYS A 208 13.84 11.07 -10.83
CA LYS A 208 15.15 11.19 -11.48
C LYS A 208 16.21 11.66 -10.46
N LYS A 209 17.40 11.04 -10.49
CA LYS A 209 18.53 11.35 -9.57
C LYS A 209 18.87 12.84 -9.47
N GLU A 210 18.62 13.62 -10.51
CA GLU A 210 18.88 15.06 -10.58
C GLU A 210 17.85 15.93 -9.82
N LYS A 211 16.73 15.35 -9.37
CA LYS A 211 15.66 16.05 -8.64
C LYS A 211 15.27 15.28 -7.36
N LYS A 212 16.25 14.98 -6.50
CA LYS A 212 15.96 14.44 -5.17
C LYS A 212 15.03 15.37 -4.39
N VAL A 213 14.01 14.81 -3.77
CA VAL A 213 13.08 15.57 -2.91
C VAL A 213 13.75 15.94 -1.59
N SER A 214 13.23 16.93 -0.86
CA SER A 214 13.75 17.24 0.48
C SER A 214 13.26 16.22 1.50
N LEU A 215 14.03 15.99 2.57
CA LEU A 215 13.59 15.18 3.72
C LEU A 215 12.24 15.66 4.27
N ARG A 216 12.04 16.99 4.34
CA ARG A 216 10.76 17.59 4.75
C ARG A 216 9.59 17.07 3.92
N LYS A 217 9.76 16.95 2.60
CA LYS A 217 8.68 16.49 1.71
C LYS A 217 8.32 15.02 1.95
N LEU A 218 9.31 14.16 2.19
CA LEU A 218 9.04 12.76 2.54
C LEU A 218 8.33 12.64 3.90
N THR A 219 8.73 13.44 4.88
CA THR A 219 8.06 13.49 6.18
C THR A 219 6.62 13.99 6.05
N GLU A 220 6.36 15.02 5.24
CA GLU A 220 5.00 15.50 4.95
C GLU A 220 4.13 14.41 4.32
N LEU A 221 4.67 13.61 3.39
CA LEU A 221 3.95 12.46 2.80
C LEU A 221 3.62 11.40 3.84
N LEU A 222 4.55 11.14 4.77
CA LEU A 222 4.32 10.17 5.85
C LEU A 222 3.29 10.66 6.88
N VAL A 223 3.30 11.96 7.20
CA VAL A 223 2.29 12.57 8.07
C VAL A 223 0.91 12.52 7.41
N GLU A 224 0.82 12.85 6.11
CA GLU A 224 -0.42 12.78 5.34
C GLU A 224 -1.02 11.36 5.38
N ALA A 225 -0.20 10.31 5.29
CA ALA A 225 -0.66 8.93 5.38
C ALA A 225 -1.27 8.59 6.75
N LYS A 226 -0.68 9.12 7.83
CA LYS A 226 -1.17 8.91 9.21
C LYS A 226 -2.43 9.71 9.49
N GLU A 227 -2.49 10.97 9.05
CA GLU A 227 -3.65 11.85 9.25
C GLU A 227 -4.88 11.37 8.46
N LYS A 228 -4.67 10.82 7.26
CA LYS A 228 -5.76 10.28 6.42
C LYS A 228 -6.08 8.82 6.70
N GLU A 229 -5.42 8.21 7.69
CA GLU A 229 -5.60 6.81 8.09
C GLU A 229 -5.53 5.87 6.89
N PHE A 230 -4.53 6.08 6.01
CA PHE A 230 -4.37 5.21 4.86
C PHE A 230 -4.01 3.79 5.29
N PRO A 231 -4.49 2.75 4.57
CA PRO A 231 -4.21 1.36 4.92
C PRO A 231 -2.70 1.11 5.02
N GLN A 232 -2.29 0.36 6.04
CA GLN A 232 -0.91 -0.10 6.17
C GLN A 232 -0.60 -0.98 4.95
N SER A 233 0.29 -0.49 4.09
CA SER A 233 0.67 -1.15 2.84
C SER A 233 2.19 -1.21 2.73
N GLU A 234 2.71 -2.08 1.87
CA GLU A 234 4.15 -2.18 1.60
C GLU A 234 4.77 -0.83 1.23
N LEU A 235 4.00 0.03 0.54
CA LEU A 235 4.44 1.37 0.17
C LEU A 235 4.59 2.31 1.38
N VAL A 236 3.68 2.23 2.36
CA VAL A 236 3.78 2.99 3.62
C VAL A 236 5.01 2.54 4.40
N GLU A 237 5.23 1.22 4.51
CA GLU A 237 6.41 0.65 5.19
C GLU A 237 7.72 1.07 4.51
N LEU A 238 7.74 1.05 3.17
CA LEU A 238 8.87 1.50 2.37
C LEU A 238 9.15 2.99 2.58
N LEU A 239 8.11 3.84 2.59
CA LEU A 239 8.25 5.26 2.87
C LEU A 239 8.80 5.52 4.29
N GLU A 240 8.28 4.83 5.30
CA GLU A 240 8.78 4.91 6.68
C GLU A 240 10.26 4.49 6.77
N TYR A 241 10.64 3.44 6.05
CA TYR A 241 12.02 3.01 5.96
C TYR A 241 12.92 4.08 5.37
N HIS A 242 12.55 4.68 4.24
CA HIS A 242 13.36 5.71 3.60
C HIS A 242 13.45 7.00 4.42
N VAL A 243 12.35 7.43 5.06
CA VAL A 243 12.36 8.60 5.96
C VAL A 243 13.35 8.38 7.11
N ARG A 244 13.27 7.22 7.78
CA ARG A 244 14.19 6.87 8.87
C ARG A 244 15.65 6.83 8.40
N ARG A 245 15.94 6.17 7.26
CA ARG A 245 17.29 6.12 6.69
C ARG A 245 17.83 7.50 6.35
N CYS A 246 17.01 8.39 5.79
CA CYS A 246 17.40 9.77 5.51
C CYS A 246 17.76 10.54 6.80
N ILE A 247 16.99 10.36 7.89
CA ILE A 247 17.26 10.99 9.19
C ILE A 247 18.59 10.48 9.77
N GLU A 248 18.80 9.16 9.78
CA GLU A 248 20.04 8.52 10.23
C GLU A 248 21.25 9.04 9.46
N CYS A 249 21.18 9.07 8.13
CA CYS A 249 22.27 9.53 7.29
C CYS A 249 22.58 11.03 7.50
N SER A 250 21.56 11.87 7.69
CA SER A 250 21.78 13.29 8.03
C SER A 250 22.44 13.44 9.40
N ALA A 251 22.00 12.67 10.42
CA ALA A 251 22.61 12.71 11.75
C ALA A 251 24.08 12.26 11.73
N LEU A 252 24.39 11.16 11.03
CA LEU A 252 25.76 10.67 10.85
C LEU A 252 26.62 11.67 10.07
N SER A 253 26.06 12.29 9.01
CA SER A 253 26.77 13.31 8.23
C SER A 253 27.11 14.55 9.08
N LYS A 254 26.17 15.01 9.93
CA LYS A 254 26.43 16.11 10.88
C LYS A 254 27.53 15.75 11.88
N ALA A 255 27.50 14.54 12.42
CA ALA A 255 28.51 14.06 13.36
C ALA A 255 29.90 13.98 12.69
N LEU A 256 29.97 13.48 11.46
CA LEU A 256 31.20 13.43 10.66
C LEU A 256 31.77 14.84 10.42
N VAL A 257 30.95 15.76 9.91
CA VAL A 257 31.38 17.15 9.62
C VAL A 257 31.84 17.86 10.90
N ALA A 258 31.14 17.65 12.01
CA ALA A 258 31.54 18.19 13.31
C ALA A 258 32.85 17.57 13.81
N ASN A 259 33.10 16.29 13.55
CA ASN A 259 34.32 15.59 13.98
C ASN A 259 35.56 16.03 13.19
N CYS A 260 35.43 16.30 11.89
CA CYS A 260 36.51 16.89 11.10
C CYS A 260 36.91 18.30 11.58
N SER A 261 36.03 18.98 12.33
CA SER A 261 36.31 20.30 12.91
C SER A 261 37.01 20.23 14.28
N LYS A 262 37.05 19.06 14.94
CA LYS A 262 37.67 18.86 16.26
C LYS A 262 39.07 18.27 16.11
N LYS A 263 40.05 18.80 16.85
CA LYS A 263 41.46 18.34 16.82
C LYS A 263 41.81 17.29 17.88
N ASP A 264 40.92 17.05 18.85
CA ASP A 264 41.28 16.36 20.11
C ASP A 264 40.93 14.86 20.16
N ASN A 265 40.58 14.22 19.04
CA ASN A 265 40.53 12.75 19.00
C ASN A 265 40.59 12.22 17.56
N PRO A 266 41.58 11.36 17.22
CA PRO A 266 41.67 10.77 15.89
C PRO A 266 40.49 9.84 15.62
N SER A 267 39.75 10.12 14.54
CA SER A 267 38.66 9.26 14.08
C SER A 267 39.21 7.92 13.56
N LYS A 268 38.50 6.82 13.81
CA LYS A 268 38.80 5.49 13.23
C LYS A 268 38.20 5.27 11.84
N ILE A 269 37.65 6.33 11.23
CA ILE A 269 36.95 6.24 9.94
C ILE A 269 37.99 6.30 8.82
N THR A 270 38.04 5.26 8.00
CA THR A 270 38.92 5.20 6.83
C THR A 270 38.32 5.95 5.64
N VAL A 271 39.14 6.20 4.60
CA VAL A 271 38.64 6.80 3.35
C VAL A 271 37.66 5.87 2.63
N ASP A 272 37.84 4.55 2.75
CA ASP A 272 36.95 3.56 2.14
C ASP A 272 35.59 3.52 2.86
N ASP A 273 35.57 3.64 4.19
CA ASP A 273 34.32 3.77 4.96
C ASP A 273 33.55 5.03 4.55
N LEU A 274 34.27 6.15 4.37
CA LEU A 274 33.69 7.42 3.92
C LEU A 274 33.13 7.32 2.49
N GLU A 275 33.83 6.60 1.61
CA GLU A 275 33.35 6.33 0.25
C GLU A 275 32.07 5.51 0.27
N MET A 276 32.04 4.40 1.03
CA MET A 276 30.84 3.57 1.15
C MET A 276 29.67 4.38 1.70
N PHE A 277 29.91 5.20 2.74
CA PHE A 277 28.90 6.07 3.32
C PHE A 277 28.39 7.12 2.31
N TYR A 278 29.27 7.74 1.52
CA TYR A 278 28.86 8.68 0.48
C TYR A 278 28.00 8.00 -0.60
N GLN A 279 28.36 6.78 -1.01
CA GLN A 279 27.55 5.99 -1.94
C GLN A 279 26.17 5.65 -1.36
N GLU A 280 26.05 5.44 -0.05
CA GLU A 280 24.74 5.29 0.60
C GLU A 280 23.92 6.58 0.50
N ILE A 281 24.52 7.74 0.77
CA ILE A 281 23.86 9.05 0.62
C ILE A 281 23.39 9.28 -0.82
N GLU A 282 24.20 8.92 -1.81
CA GLU A 282 23.82 9.05 -3.22
C GLU A 282 22.60 8.18 -3.57
N LYS A 283 22.45 7.02 -2.94
CA LYS A 283 21.32 6.10 -3.14
C LYS A 283 20.03 6.53 -2.40
N LEU A 284 20.10 7.51 -1.49
CA LEU A 284 18.91 7.99 -0.81
C LEU A 284 17.93 8.67 -1.80
N PRO A 285 16.61 8.48 -1.61
CA PRO A 285 15.59 9.15 -2.42
C PRO A 285 15.49 10.66 -2.10
N CYS A 286 16.00 11.08 -0.94
CA CYS A 286 15.98 12.46 -0.49
C CYS A 286 17.36 13.14 -0.57
N SER A 287 17.34 14.46 -0.71
CA SER A 287 18.50 15.33 -0.50
C SER A 287 18.67 15.63 0.99
N ILE A 288 19.91 15.53 1.47
CA ILE A 288 20.30 15.93 2.82
C ILE A 288 21.20 17.17 2.74
N SER A 289 21.08 18.08 3.70
CA SER A 289 21.81 19.36 3.69
C SER A 289 23.33 19.18 3.76
N GLU A 290 23.78 18.08 4.35
CA GLU A 290 25.20 17.81 4.58
C GLU A 290 25.91 17.13 3.40
N GLU A 291 25.19 16.72 2.34
CA GLU A 291 25.72 15.93 1.22
C GLU A 291 26.94 16.60 0.57
N ALA A 292 26.87 17.91 0.33
CA ALA A 292 27.98 18.67 -0.25
C ALA A 292 29.21 18.73 0.65
N ALA A 293 29.00 18.81 1.97
CA ALA A 293 30.10 18.85 2.94
C ALA A 293 30.79 17.48 3.06
N VAL A 294 30.02 16.39 3.07
CA VAL A 294 30.57 15.02 3.08
C VAL A 294 31.37 14.76 1.81
N LYS A 295 30.86 15.19 0.64
CA LYS A 295 31.57 15.10 -0.64
C LYS A 295 32.90 15.87 -0.63
N ASP A 296 32.91 17.08 -0.10
CA ASP A 296 34.12 17.90 -0.01
C ASP A 296 35.18 17.24 0.90
N ILE A 297 34.77 16.64 2.03
CA ILE A 297 35.68 15.89 2.91
C ILE A 297 36.27 14.68 2.15
N LEU A 298 35.43 13.93 1.42
CA LEU A 298 35.85 12.78 0.63
C LEU A 298 36.82 13.17 -0.50
N ASP A 299 36.53 14.24 -1.23
CA ASP A 299 37.38 14.75 -2.30
C ASP A 299 38.74 15.21 -1.76
N LYS A 300 38.76 15.86 -0.59
CA LYS A 300 40.01 16.24 0.08
C LYS A 300 40.79 15.00 0.55
N ALA A 301 40.12 13.99 1.10
CA ALA A 301 40.75 12.74 1.53
C ALA A 301 41.39 11.97 0.35
N ARG A 302 40.67 11.85 -0.78
CA ARG A 302 41.20 11.24 -2.01
C ARG A 302 42.38 12.02 -2.60
N LYS A 303 42.31 13.35 -2.59
CA LYS A 303 43.44 14.21 -2.99
C LYS A 303 44.64 13.99 -2.08
N PHE A 304 44.43 13.85 -0.76
CA PHE A 304 45.51 13.57 0.19
C PHE A 304 46.18 12.23 -0.14
N GLN A 305 45.40 11.14 -0.29
CA GLN A 305 45.95 9.82 -0.62
C GLN A 305 46.77 9.84 -1.92
N THR A 306 46.26 10.51 -2.95
CA THR A 306 46.96 10.65 -4.24
C THR A 306 48.29 11.41 -4.08
N CYS A 307 48.27 12.52 -3.33
CA CYS A 307 49.48 13.30 -3.04
C CYS A 307 50.48 12.52 -2.18
N ALA A 308 50.01 11.87 -1.12
CA ALA A 308 50.84 11.10 -0.18
C ALA A 308 51.56 9.96 -0.90
N ARG A 309 50.85 9.13 -1.68
CA ARG A 309 51.46 8.04 -2.47
C ARG A 309 52.50 8.57 -3.46
N ARG A 310 52.22 9.70 -4.12
CA ARG A 310 53.18 10.34 -5.03
C ARG A 310 54.44 10.79 -4.30
N VAL A 311 54.31 11.47 -3.16
CA VAL A 311 55.45 11.96 -2.36
C VAL A 311 56.26 10.79 -1.75
N LEU A 312 55.59 9.73 -1.31
CA LEU A 312 56.25 8.56 -0.76
C LEU A 312 57.05 7.78 -1.82
N SER A 313 56.57 7.74 -3.07
CA SER A 313 57.24 7.08 -4.20
C SER A 313 58.46 7.81 -4.79
N MET A 314 58.63 9.10 -4.48
CA MET A 314 59.75 9.91 -5.00
C MET A 314 61.05 9.61 -4.23
N LYS A 315 62.15 9.45 -4.97
CA LYS A 315 63.51 9.25 -4.41
C LYS A 315 64.08 10.52 -3.77
N ASP A 316 63.97 11.66 -4.46
CA ASP A 316 64.37 12.98 -3.95
C ASP A 316 63.14 13.87 -3.75
N VAL A 317 62.79 14.13 -2.49
CA VAL A 317 61.65 14.95 -2.12
C VAL A 317 62.09 16.04 -1.16
N HIS A 318 61.65 17.27 -1.40
CA HIS A 318 61.90 18.38 -0.49
C HIS A 318 61.00 18.30 0.76
N LYS A 319 61.59 18.53 1.93
CA LYS A 319 60.92 18.61 3.24
C LYS A 319 59.63 19.45 3.21
N ALA A 320 59.64 20.59 2.50
CA ALA A 320 58.47 21.46 2.35
C ALA A 320 57.24 20.76 1.72
N ARG A 321 57.44 19.83 0.78
CA ARG A 321 56.34 19.08 0.13
C ARG A 321 55.75 18.01 1.06
N VAL A 322 56.59 17.35 1.85
CA VAL A 322 56.16 16.39 2.88
C VAL A 322 55.35 17.11 3.96
N LEU A 323 55.88 18.22 4.47
CA LEU A 323 55.19 19.05 5.46
C LEU A 323 53.82 19.55 4.96
N SER A 324 53.73 19.96 3.69
CA SER A 324 52.46 20.35 3.07
C SER A 324 51.45 19.19 3.01
N CYS A 325 51.89 17.96 2.75
CA CYS A 325 51.02 16.79 2.76
C CYS A 325 50.58 16.42 4.18
N CYS A 326 51.49 16.45 5.16
CA CYS A 326 51.15 16.21 6.57
C CYS A 326 50.10 17.20 7.09
N LYS A 327 50.25 18.50 6.79
CA LYS A 327 49.27 19.53 7.16
C LYS A 327 47.88 19.27 6.56
N MET A 328 47.84 18.76 5.34
CA MET A 328 46.59 18.40 4.65
C MET A 328 45.93 17.16 5.27
N GLY A 329 46.70 16.16 5.67
CA GLY A 329 46.16 14.98 6.37
C GLY A 329 45.66 15.29 7.78
N GLN A 330 46.42 16.10 8.53
CA GLN A 330 46.05 16.55 9.88
C GLN A 330 44.74 17.37 9.91
N SER A 331 44.37 18.04 8.81
CA SER A 331 43.11 18.79 8.75
C SER A 331 41.87 17.94 8.44
N LEU A 332 42.03 16.65 8.12
CA LEU A 332 40.90 15.77 7.77
C LEU A 332 40.35 14.99 8.96
N ASN A 333 41.14 14.79 10.02
CA ASN A 333 40.79 13.99 11.20
C ASN A 333 40.15 12.62 10.84
N LEU A 334 40.79 11.90 9.90
CA LEU A 334 40.42 10.56 9.44
C LEU A 334 41.55 9.57 9.75
N ASP A 335 41.24 8.27 9.73
CA ASP A 335 42.27 7.24 9.78
C ASP A 335 42.96 7.14 8.40
N LEU A 336 44.19 7.62 8.36
CA LEU A 336 44.98 7.78 7.14
C LEU A 336 46.29 6.99 7.31
N PRO A 337 46.38 5.74 6.80
CA PRO A 337 47.59 4.93 6.92
C PRO A 337 48.84 5.62 6.38
N GLU A 338 48.69 6.39 5.29
CA GLU A 338 49.80 7.15 4.68
C GLU A 338 50.37 8.24 5.61
N MET A 339 49.64 8.69 6.65
CA MET A 339 50.15 9.68 7.61
C MET A 339 51.30 9.12 8.44
N GLN A 340 51.25 7.85 8.85
CA GLN A 340 52.32 7.25 9.66
C GLN A 340 53.63 7.18 8.88
N GLU A 341 53.57 6.87 7.57
CA GLU A 341 54.74 6.84 6.70
C GLU A 341 55.29 8.24 6.41
N LEU A 342 54.41 9.24 6.23
CA LEU A 342 54.81 10.63 6.04
C LEU A 342 55.45 11.23 7.30
N GLU A 343 54.94 10.92 8.49
CA GLU A 343 55.51 11.34 9.77
C GLU A 343 56.90 10.72 9.98
N LYS A 344 57.08 9.44 9.62
CA LYS A 344 58.40 8.80 9.65
C LYS A 344 59.40 9.48 8.70
N LYS A 345 59.02 9.75 7.45
CA LYS A 345 59.87 10.53 6.52
C LYS A 345 60.17 11.92 7.05
N MET A 346 59.22 12.56 7.74
CA MET A 346 59.46 13.86 8.38
C MET A 346 60.52 13.78 9.49
N MET A 347 60.46 12.75 10.33
CA MET A 347 61.48 12.53 11.37
C MET A 347 62.87 12.27 10.76
N GLU A 348 62.95 11.58 9.62
CA GLU A 348 64.21 11.39 8.89
C GLU A 348 64.80 12.73 8.41
N PHE A 349 63.98 13.64 7.85
CA PHE A 349 64.43 14.99 7.49
C PHE A 349 64.89 15.82 8.70
N ASP A 350 64.16 15.74 9.82
CA ASP A 350 64.54 16.43 11.05
C ASP A 350 65.82 15.87 11.68
N TRP A 351 66.11 14.58 11.45
CA TRP A 351 67.36 13.95 11.89
C TRP A 351 68.55 14.35 11.02
N VAL A 352 68.40 14.33 9.70
CA VAL A 352 69.46 14.77 8.76
C VAL A 352 69.85 16.22 9.03
N GLU A 353 68.86 17.12 9.21
CA GLU A 353 69.15 18.52 9.58
C GLU A 353 69.87 18.65 10.93
N LYS A 354 69.61 17.76 11.90
CA LYS A 354 70.31 17.77 13.20
C LYS A 354 71.74 17.23 13.15
N VAL A 355 72.05 16.34 12.20
CA VAL A 355 73.36 15.71 12.06
C VAL A 355 74.26 16.47 11.07
N GLU A 356 73.68 17.20 10.12
CA GLU A 356 74.40 18.07 9.17
C GLU A 356 74.59 19.52 9.67
N LEU A 357 74.12 19.85 10.87
CA LEU A 357 74.47 21.11 11.53
C LEU A 357 75.92 21.01 12.08
N PRO A 358 76.87 21.86 11.62
CA PRO A 358 78.24 21.88 12.11
C PRO A 358 78.38 22.35 13.56
#